data_AF-A0A7C6K8Z3-F1
#
_entry.id   AF-A0A7C6K8Z3-F1
#
_cell.length_a   1.000
_cell.length_b   1.000
_cell.length_c   1.000
_cell.angle_alpha   90.00
_cell.angle_beta   90.00
_cell.angle_gamma   90.00
#
_symmetry.space_group_name_H-M   'P 1'
#
loop_
_entity.id
_entity.type
_entity.pdbx_description
1 polymer ?
#
loop_
_entity_poly.entity_id
_entity_poly.type
_entity_poly.pdbx_seq_one_letter_code
_entity_poly.pdbx_strand_id
1 'polypeptide(L)' 'MRLTKVQITEFQCIRDSNEFEVGDITCLVGKNEAGKTALLQALRRLNPIEGDKSYSGFILYNPLYSYII' A
#
# COMPACT_ATOMS: atom_id res chain seq x y z
N MET A 1 -11.80 13.47 -6.29
CA MET A 1 -10.39 13.58 -5.84
C MET A 1 -9.49 12.88 -6.84
N ARG A 2 -8.26 13.37 -7.09
CA ARG A 2 -7.28 12.78 -8.01
C ARG A 2 -6.05 12.37 -7.20
N LEU A 3 -5.62 11.11 -7.31
CA LEU A 3 -4.35 10.64 -6.74
C LEU A 3 -3.23 11.07 -7.67
N THR A 4 -2.30 11.89 -7.18
CA THR A 4 -1.19 12.43 -7.99
C THR A 4 0.17 11.87 -7.60
N LYS A 5 0.34 11.48 -6.34
CA LYS A 5 1.57 10.90 -5.79
C LYS A 5 1.23 9.90 -4.70
N VAL A 6 2.10 8.93 -4.50
CA VAL A 6 1.97 7.94 -3.42
C VAL A 6 3.35 7.44 -2.97
N GLN A 7 3.42 7.09 -1.69
CA GLN A 7 4.52 6.33 -1.10
C GLN A 7 3.92 5.25 -0.21
N ILE A 8 4.44 4.02 -0.31
CA ILE A 8 4.03 2.88 0.50
C ILE A 8 5.25 2.41 1.29
N THR A 9 5.10 2.36 2.60
CA THR A 9 6.14 1.93 3.53
C THR A 9 5.63 0.79 4.40
N GLU A 10 6.51 -0.13 4.76
CA GLU A 10 6.25 -1.22 5.71
C GLU A 10 4.96 -2.01 5.41
N PHE A 11 4.76 -2.39 4.14
CA PHE A 11 3.59 -3.14 3.68
C PHE A 11 3.99 -4.43 2.95
N GLN A 12 3.69 -5.58 3.57
CA GLN A 12 4.08 -6.90 3.05
C GLN A 12 5.58 -6.96 2.71
N CYS A 13 5.94 -7.13 1.43
CA CYS A 13 7.33 -7.16 0.98
C CYS A 13 7.90 -5.76 0.62
N ILE A 14 7.10 -4.70 0.71
CA ILE A 14 7.51 -3.32 0.42
C ILE A 14 8.01 -2.69 1.73
N ARG A 15 9.32 -2.43 1.82
CA ARG A 15 9.90 -1.63 2.90
C ARG A 15 9.66 -0.15 2.65
N ASP A 16 10.03 0.30 1.46
CA ASP A 16 9.76 1.65 0.97
C ASP A 16 9.64 1.60 -0.56
N SER A 17 8.53 2.08 -1.12
CA SER A 17 8.37 2.24 -2.57
C SER A 17 9.13 3.45 -3.12
N ASN A 18 9.60 4.32 -2.23
CA ASN A 18 9.84 5.74 -2.48
C ASN A 18 8.57 6.45 -2.97
N GLU A 19 8.61 7.78 -2.99
CA GLU A 19 7.53 8.56 -3.61
C GLU A 19 7.56 8.36 -5.14
N PHE A 20 6.40 8.10 -5.73
CA PHE A 20 6.24 8.10 -7.18
C PHE A 20 4.95 8.79 -7.61
N GLU A 21 4.97 9.32 -8.83
CA GLU A 21 3.82 10.01 -9.43
C GLU A 21 2.83 9.02 -10.03
N VAL A 22 1.55 9.37 -9.96
CA VAL A 22 0.44 8.62 -10.54
C VAL A 22 -0.25 9.51 -11.56
N GLY A 23 -0.19 9.11 -12.83
CA GLY A 23 -0.91 9.73 -13.93
C GLY A 23 -2.24 9.05 -14.23
N ASP A 24 -2.91 9.48 -15.30
CA ASP A 24 -4.20 8.91 -15.72
C ASP A 24 -4.09 7.43 -16.09
N ILE A 25 -2.94 7.02 -16.62
CA ILE A 25 -2.56 5.63 -16.85
C ILE A 25 -1.16 5.46 -16.28
N THR A 26 -1.01 4.54 -15.33
CA THR A 26 0.28 4.21 -14.71
C THR A 26 0.45 2.69 -14.73
N CYS A 27 1.57 2.20 -15.25
CA CYS A 27 1.85 0.76 -15.34
C CYS A 27 2.93 0.37 -14.33
N LEU A 28 2.66 -0.67 -13.52
CA LEU A 28 3.67 -1.27 -12.65
C LEU A 28 4.36 -2.41 -13.40
N VAL A 29 5.66 -2.26 -13.66
CA VAL A 29 6.48 -3.25 -14.38
C VAL A 29 7.66 -3.71 -13.52
N GLY A 30 8.14 -4.93 -13.77
CA GLY A 30 9.26 -5.51 -13.01
C GLY A 30 9.20 -7.03 -13.00
N LYS A 31 10.19 -7.67 -12.37
CA LYS A 31 10.24 -9.14 -12.20
C LYS A 31 9.05 -9.65 -11.39
N ASN A 32 8.78 -10.95 -11.48
CA ASN A 32 7.91 -11.61 -10.53
C ASN A 32 8.45 -11.39 -9.10
N GLU A 33 7.56 -11.49 -8.11
CA GLU A 33 7.88 -11.27 -6.70
C GLU A 33 8.39 -9.85 -6.32
N ALA A 34 8.53 -8.93 -7.27
CA ALA A 34 9.02 -7.56 -7.02
C ALA A 34 8.03 -6.65 -6.24
N GLY A 35 6.92 -7.19 -5.73
CA GLY A 35 5.96 -6.43 -4.90
C GLY A 35 4.87 -5.66 -5.66
N LYS A 36 4.74 -5.83 -6.99
CA LYS A 36 3.69 -5.14 -7.79
C LYS A 36 2.27 -5.40 -7.26
N THR A 37 1.94 -6.65 -6.93
CA THR A 37 0.63 -7.01 -6.37
C THR A 37 0.42 -6.41 -4.98
N ALA A 38 1.46 -6.42 -4.13
CA ALA A 38 1.42 -5.79 -2.81
C ALA A 38 1.18 -4.28 -2.93
N LEU A 39 1.79 -3.62 -3.91
CA LEU A 39 1.62 -2.19 -4.17
C LEU A 39 0.16 -1.86 -4.51
N LEU A 40 -0.46 -2.64 -5.40
CA LEU A 40 -1.88 -2.48 -5.74
C LEU A 40 -2.81 -2.76 -4.55
N GLN A 41 -2.49 -3.75 -3.72
CA GLN A 41 -3.25 -4.05 -2.50
C GLN A 41 -3.15 -2.93 -1.46
N ALA A 42 -1.98 -2.29 -1.31
CA ALA A 42 -1.82 -1.12 -0.46
C ALA A 42 -2.64 0.06 -0.97
N LEU A 43 -2.58 0.36 -2.27
CA LEU A 43 -3.38 1.42 -2.90
C LEU A 43 -4.88 1.22 -2.70
N ARG A 44 -5.36 -0.03 -2.75
CA ARG A 44 -6.76 -0.38 -2.50
C ARG A 44 -7.24 0.03 -1.10
N ARG A 45 -6.34 0.08 -0.11
CA ARG A 45 -6.66 0.46 1.28
C ARG A 45 -6.79 1.97 1.48
N LEU A 46 -6.24 2.80 0.59
CA LEU A 46 -6.30 4.27 0.70
C LEU A 46 -7.72 4.81 0.53
N ASN A 47 -8.53 4.17 -0.31
CA ASN A 47 -9.94 4.49 -0.48
C ASN A 47 -10.75 3.19 -0.69
N PRO A 48 -11.12 2.50 0.40
CA PRO A 48 -11.88 1.26 0.32
C PRO A 48 -13.27 1.55 -0.26
N ILE A 49 -13.75 0.68 -1.16
CA ILE A 49 -15.14 0.75 -1.63
C ILE A 49 -16.04 0.29 -0.48
N GLU A 50 -17.04 1.08 -0.12
CA GLU A 50 -18.00 0.76 0.95
C GLU A 50 -18.55 -0.67 0.74
N GLY A 51 -18.26 -1.56 1.68
CA GLY A 51 -18.66 -2.97 1.63
C GLY A 51 -17.51 -3.98 1.72
N ASP A 52 -16.27 -3.56 1.45
CA ASP A 52 -15.10 -4.44 1.56
C ASP A 52 -14.61 -4.52 3.03
N LYS A 53 -15.39 -5.20 3.87
CA LYS A 53 -15.08 -5.46 5.30
C LYS A 53 -13.97 -6.51 5.51
N SER A 54 -13.26 -6.93 4.46
CA SER A 54 -12.30 -8.05 4.53
C SER A 54 -10.89 -7.68 4.97
N TYR A 55 -10.54 -6.41 5.12
CA TYR A 55 -9.22 -6.00 5.62
C TYR A 55 -9.26 -5.47 7.06
N SER A 56 -9.91 -6.23 7.95
CA SER A 56 -9.76 -6.10 9.41
C SER A 56 -8.42 -6.69 9.87
N GLY A 57 -7.29 -6.18 9.35
CA GLY A 57 -5.96 -6.65 9.73
C GLY A 57 -4.88 -5.63 9.38
N PHE A 58 -4.18 -5.17 10.40
CA PHE A 58 -3.25 -4.02 10.46
C PHE A 58 -3.89 -2.68 10.82
N ILE A 59 -4.36 -2.66 12.06
CA ILE A 59 -4.51 -1.44 12.88
C ILE A 59 -3.13 -0.77 13.00
N LEU A 60 -3.10 0.51 12.60
CA LEU A 60 -2.31 1.62 13.13
C LEU A 60 -0.89 1.28 13.63
N TYR A 61 0.13 1.61 12.82
CA TYR A 61 1.49 1.75 13.32
C TYR A 61 1.53 2.95 14.29
N ASN A 62 1.41 2.66 15.57
CA ASN A 62 1.61 3.61 16.66
C ASN A 62 2.99 3.33 17.27
N PRO A 63 3.95 4.27 17.22
CA PRO A 63 5.33 4.01 17.66
C PRO A 63 5.50 3.77 19.16
N LEU A 64 4.41 3.79 19.95
CA LEU A 64 4.42 3.50 21.39
C LEU A 64 4.10 2.03 21.74
N TYR A 65 3.69 1.19 20.79
CA TYR A 65 3.46 -0.24 21.02
C TYR A 65 4.41 -1.10 20.18
N SER A 66 5.69 -1.01 20.50
CA SER A 66 6.61 -2.11 20.22
C SER A 66 6.30 -3.27 21.19
N TYR A 67 6.47 -4.50 20.71
CA TYR A 67 6.13 -5.81 21.30
C TYR A 67 4.73 -6.33 20.96
N ILE A 68 4.70 -7.39 20.14
CA ILE A 68 4.35 -8.77 20.55
C ILE A 68 4.48 -9.69 19.31
N ILE A 69 5.45 -10.60 19.41
CA ILE A 69 5.82 -11.81 18.61
C ILE A 69 6.17 -11.63 17.12
#